data_AF-A0A7C2ZAC7-F1
#
_entry.id   AF-A0A7C2ZAC7-F1
#
_cell.length_a   1.000
_cell.length_b   1.000
_cell.length_c   1.000
_cell.angle_alpha   90.00
_cell.angle_beta   90.00
_cell.angle_gamma   90.00
#
_symmetry.space_group_name_H-M   'P 1'
#
loop_
_entity.id
_entity.type
_entity.pdbx_description
1 polymer ?
#
loop_
_entity_poly.entity_id
_entity_poly.type
_entity_poly.pdbx_seq_one_letter_code
_entity_poly.pdbx_strand_id
1 'polypeptide(L)'
;MLFDPGPKESRADLFGRDEELGEVDRFLKGPSRLLVIYGIRRIGKTSVLKAALNESGIPYCYIDAKGLEGDLSVRRLYGLISRCLGEVGVRFRLEGV
;
A
#
# COMPACT_ATOMS: atom_id res chain seq x y z
N MET A 1 7.83 -14.38 -5.26
CA MET A 1 7.98 -15.19 -6.49
C MET A 1 7.16 -14.60 -7.63
N LEU A 2 7.75 -14.50 -8.83
CA LEU A 2 7.14 -13.89 -10.02
C LEU A 2 5.75 -14.46 -10.38
N PHE A 3 5.55 -15.78 -10.24
CA PHE A 3 4.29 -16.44 -10.63
C PHE A 3 3.29 -16.67 -9.48
N ASP A 4 3.55 -16.12 -8.28
CA ASP A 4 2.57 -16.14 -7.20
C ASP A 4 1.23 -15.47 -7.61
N PRO A 5 0.05 -16.07 -7.34
CA PRO A 5 -1.24 -15.52 -7.78
C PRO A 5 -1.74 -14.32 -6.96
N GLY A 6 -1.08 -14.04 -5.83
CA GLY A 6 -1.35 -12.91 -4.95
C GLY A 6 -0.72 -11.61 -5.45
N PRO A 7 -1.07 -10.47 -4.81
CA PRO A 7 -0.39 -9.21 -5.06
C PRO A 7 1.11 -9.31 -4.73
N LYS A 8 1.95 -8.75 -5.60
CA LYS A 8 3.41 -8.69 -5.35
C LYS A 8 3.73 -7.62 -4.34
N GLU A 9 4.77 -7.86 -3.57
CA GLU A 9 5.19 -6.96 -2.50
C GLU A 9 6.62 -6.45 -2.67
N SER A 10 7.33 -6.87 -3.71
CA SER A 10 8.69 -6.43 -4.04
C SER A 10 8.79 -6.10 -5.53
N ARG A 11 9.66 -5.15 -5.91
CA ARG A 11 9.94 -4.87 -7.33
C ARG A 11 10.53 -6.07 -8.05
N ALA A 12 11.37 -6.84 -7.37
CA ALA A 12 11.97 -8.06 -7.93
C ALA A 12 10.93 -9.09 -8.39
N ASP A 13 9.75 -9.12 -7.74
CA ASP A 13 8.64 -10.00 -8.11
C ASP A 13 7.62 -9.36 -9.07
N LEU A 14 7.80 -8.07 -9.43
CA LEU A 14 6.86 -7.29 -10.23
C LEU A 14 7.43 -6.94 -11.60
N PHE A 15 7.10 -7.77 -12.59
CA PHE A 15 7.61 -7.63 -13.95
C PHE A 15 7.05 -6.40 -14.70
N GLY A 16 7.94 -5.60 -15.29
CA GLY A 16 7.62 -4.59 -16.29
C GLY A 16 6.82 -3.38 -15.79
N ARG A 17 6.94 -3.01 -14.52
CA ARG A 17 6.22 -1.87 -13.89
C ARG A 17 7.14 -0.77 -13.37
N ASP A 18 8.32 -0.64 -13.95
CA ASP A 18 9.32 0.33 -13.49
C ASP A 18 8.86 1.78 -13.63
N GLU A 19 8.06 2.10 -14.65
CA GLU A 19 7.50 3.43 -14.87
C GLU A 19 6.49 3.78 -13.77
N GLU A 20 5.52 2.91 -13.49
CA GLU A 20 4.51 3.16 -12.46
C GLU A 20 5.14 3.21 -11.05
N LEU A 21 6.15 2.36 -10.77
CA LEU A 21 6.91 2.46 -9.53
C LEU A 21 7.63 3.81 -9.40
N GLY A 22 8.21 4.31 -10.49
CA GLY A 22 8.85 5.62 -10.54
C GLY A 22 7.87 6.80 -10.38
N GLU A 23 6.63 6.66 -10.84
CA GLU A 23 5.56 7.65 -10.58
C GLU A 23 5.16 7.68 -9.11
N VAL A 24 4.99 6.51 -8.48
CA VAL A 24 4.67 6.42 -7.05
C VAL A 24 5.82 7.00 -6.21
N ASP A 25 7.08 6.69 -6.53
CA ASP A 25 8.24 7.22 -5.81
C ASP A 25 8.34 8.76 -5.92
N ARG A 26 8.14 9.31 -7.12
CA ARG A 26 8.08 10.77 -7.32
C ARG A 26 6.94 11.41 -6.56
N PHE A 27 5.78 10.75 -6.49
CA PHE A 27 4.65 11.21 -5.68
C PHE A 27 5.02 11.25 -4.19
N LEU A 28 5.58 10.16 -3.65
CA LEU A 28 5.95 10.05 -2.23
C LEU A 28 7.01 11.08 -1.80
N LYS A 29 7.92 11.46 -2.70
CA LYS A 29 8.96 12.48 -2.47
C LYS A 29 8.52 13.90 -2.82
N GLY A 30 7.38 14.05 -3.47
CA GLY A 30 6.88 15.31 -4.01
C GLY A 30 5.94 16.06 -3.08
N PRO A 31 5.49 17.26 -3.47
CA PRO A 31 4.54 18.06 -2.69
C PRO A 31 3.06 17.64 -2.87
N SER A 32 2.80 16.69 -3.77
CA SER A 32 1.44 16.23 -4.08
C SER A 32 0.80 15.52 -2.90
N ARG A 33 -0.51 15.74 -2.68
CA ARG A 33 -1.25 15.18 -1.54
C ARG A 33 -2.19 14.02 -1.89
N LEU A 34 -2.42 13.78 -3.17
CA LEU A 34 -3.32 12.73 -3.65
C LEU A 34 -2.74 12.05 -4.89
N LEU A 35 -2.70 10.72 -4.86
CA LEU A 35 -2.37 9.85 -5.97
C LEU A 35 -3.54 8.90 -6.22
N VAL A 36 -3.90 8.70 -7.48
CA VAL A 36 -4.92 7.74 -7.89
C VAL A 36 -4.29 6.71 -8.82
N ILE A 37 -4.25 5.44 -8.40
CA ILE A 37 -3.82 4.32 -9.23
C ILE A 37 -5.08 3.64 -9.78
N TYR A 38 -5.34 3.80 -11.08
CA TYR A 38 -6.53 3.28 -11.74
C TYR A 38 -6.20 2.23 -12.81
N GLY A 39 -7.23 1.59 -13.38
CA GLY A 39 -7.10 0.55 -14.40
C GLY A 39 -7.94 -0.70 -14.12
N ILE A 40 -7.94 -1.65 -15.04
CA ILE A 40 -8.80 -2.85 -14.99
C ILE A 40 -8.47 -3.78 -13.81
N ARG A 41 -9.43 -4.64 -13.43
CA ARG A 41 -9.22 -5.64 -12.37
C ARG A 41 -8.06 -6.57 -12.76
N ARG A 42 -7.23 -6.97 -11.79
CA ARG A 42 -6.05 -7.85 -11.96
C ARG A 42 -4.90 -7.29 -12.80
N ILE A 43 -4.90 -6.00 -13.17
CA ILE A 43 -3.76 -5.40 -13.91
C ILE A 43 -2.47 -5.25 -13.09
N GLY A 44 -2.57 -5.33 -11.75
CA GLY A 44 -1.42 -5.21 -10.84
C GLY A 44 -1.39 -3.97 -9.96
N LYS A 45 -2.45 -3.15 -9.90
CA LYS A 45 -2.52 -1.92 -9.08
C LYS A 45 -2.07 -2.13 -7.63
N THR A 46 -2.62 -3.14 -6.96
CA THR A 46 -2.25 -3.47 -5.57
C THR A 46 -0.77 -3.87 -5.47
N SER A 47 -0.25 -4.58 -6.46
CA SER A 47 1.17 -4.99 -6.48
C SER A 47 2.10 -3.80 -6.62
N VAL A 48 1.79 -2.85 -7.52
CA VAL A 48 2.56 -1.61 -7.70
C VAL A 48 2.60 -0.81 -6.40
N LEU A 49 1.43 -0.57 -5.78
CA LEU A 49 1.34 0.16 -4.53
C LEU A 49 2.15 -0.50 -3.41
N LYS A 50 2.00 -1.81 -3.22
CA LYS A 50 2.70 -2.54 -2.16
C LYS A 50 4.21 -2.57 -2.36
N ALA A 51 4.68 -2.85 -3.59
CA ALA A 51 6.09 -2.85 -3.91
C ALA A 51 6.72 -1.47 -3.68
N ALA A 52 6.09 -0.40 -4.17
CA ALA A 52 6.59 0.97 -3.97
C ALA A 52 6.63 1.36 -2.48
N LEU A 53 5.58 1.07 -1.71
CA LEU A 53 5.54 1.39 -0.28
C LEU A 53 6.60 0.62 0.51
N ASN A 54 6.79 -0.67 0.22
CA ASN A 54 7.80 -1.49 0.88
C ASN A 54 9.23 -1.00 0.60
N GLU A 55 9.50 -0.47 -0.61
CA GLU A 55 10.81 0.06 -0.99
C GLU A 55 11.03 1.50 -0.53
N SER A 56 9.96 2.26 -0.26
CA SER A 56 10.06 3.67 0.11
C SER A 56 10.74 3.93 1.46
N GLY A 57 10.69 2.95 2.38
CA GLY A 57 11.17 3.12 3.76
C GLY A 57 10.37 4.12 4.60
N ILE A 58 9.26 4.66 4.07
CA ILE A 58 8.42 5.64 4.77
C ILE A 58 7.40 4.88 5.64
N PRO A 59 7.14 5.31 6.88
CA PRO A 59 6.02 4.78 7.66
C PRO A 59 4.68 5.04 6.96
N TYR A 60 3.91 3.98 6.70
CA TYR A 60 2.62 4.09 6.03
C TYR A 60 1.56 3.21 6.69
N CYS A 61 0.32 3.69 6.68
CA CYS A 61 -0.84 2.88 7.01
C CYS A 61 -1.50 2.36 5.72
N TYR A 62 -1.57 1.04 5.56
CA TYR A 62 -2.26 0.39 4.46
C TYR A 62 -3.63 -0.15 4.90
N ILE A 63 -4.70 0.34 4.28
CA ILE A 63 -6.07 -0.07 4.57
C ILE A 63 -6.65 -0.80 3.36
N ASP A 64 -6.93 -2.09 3.48
CA ASP A 64 -7.71 -2.83 2.47
C ASP A 64 -9.21 -2.63 2.73
N ALA A 65 -9.84 -1.78 1.92
CA ALA A 65 -11.26 -1.46 2.03
C ALA A 65 -12.18 -2.69 1.81
N LYS A 66 -11.69 -3.80 1.25
CA LYS A 66 -12.45 -5.07 1.23
C LYS A 66 -12.84 -5.53 2.64
N GLY A 67 -12.09 -5.13 3.66
CA GLY A 67 -12.43 -5.41 5.06
C GLY A 67 -13.74 -4.76 5.53
N LEU A 68 -14.31 -3.83 4.76
CA LEU A 68 -15.61 -3.19 4.99
C LEU A 68 -16.75 -3.90 4.25
N GLU A 69 -16.47 -4.89 3.39
CA GLU A 69 -17.53 -5.64 2.70
C GLU A 69 -18.45 -6.31 3.72
N GLY A 70 -19.76 -6.07 3.58
CA GLY A 70 -20.79 -6.59 4.49
C GLY A 70 -21.04 -5.76 5.75
N ASP A 71 -20.18 -4.79 6.09
CA ASP A 71 -20.37 -3.87 7.23
C ASP A 71 -19.65 -2.52 6.99
N LEU A 72 -20.41 -1.54 6.51
CA LEU A 72 -19.93 -0.16 6.25
C LEU A 72 -20.05 0.75 7.48
N SER A 73 -20.17 0.20 8.69
CA SER A 73 -20.30 1.01 9.90
C SER A 73 -19.02 1.77 10.25
N VAL A 74 -19.17 2.91 10.91
CA VAL A 74 -18.05 3.68 11.49
C VAL A 74 -17.25 2.83 12.47
N ARG A 75 -17.90 1.94 13.22
CA ARG A 75 -17.24 1.01 14.14
C ARG A 75 -16.27 0.09 13.39
N ARG A 76 -16.68 -0.44 12.23
CA ARG A 76 -15.83 -1.30 11.41
C ARG A 76 -14.66 -0.53 10.81
N LEU A 77 -14.92 0.67 10.29
CA LEU A 77 -13.87 1.56 9.78
C LEU A 77 -12.85 1.92 10.86
N TYR A 78 -13.32 2.31 12.05
CA TYR A 78 -12.46 2.57 13.21
C TYR A 78 -11.59 1.36 13.52
N GLY A 79 -12.16 0.15 13.54
CA GLY A 79 -11.41 -1.07 13.76
C GLY A 79 -10.30 -1.33 12.73
N LEU A 80 -10.54 -1.03 11.45
CA LEU A 80 -9.51 -1.14 10.39
C LEU A 80 -8.39 -0.11 10.59
N ILE A 81 -8.74 1.14 10.88
CA ILE A 81 -7.78 2.21 11.12
C ILE A 81 -6.94 1.91 12.37
N SER A 82 -7.57 1.56 13.49
CA SER A 82 -6.88 1.26 14.75
C SER A 82 -5.88 0.11 14.59
N ARG A 83 -6.27 -0.96 13.87
CA ARG A 83 -5.36 -2.07 13.58
C ARG A 83 -4.15 -1.61 12.78
N CYS A 84 -4.40 -0.88 11.70
CA CYS A 84 -3.35 -0.38 10.83
C CYS A 84 -2.36 0.53 11.56
N LEU A 85 -2.85 1.44 12.40
CA LEU A 85 -1.98 2.31 13.21
C LEU A 85 -1.14 1.52 14.23
N GLY A 86 -1.71 0.47 14.83
CA GLY A 86 -0.96 -0.44 15.71
C GLY A 86 0.17 -1.15 14.96
N GLU A 87 -0.08 -1.63 13.74
CA GLU A 87 0.93 -2.27 12.89
C GLU A 87 2.07 -1.33 12.52
N VAL A 88 1.78 -0.05 12.24
CA VAL A 88 2.79 0.97 11.93
C VAL A 88 3.79 1.14 13.07
N GLY A 89 3.31 1.29 14.30
CA GLY A 89 4.17 1.48 15.47
C GLY A 89 5.13 0.32 15.70
N VAL A 90 4.66 -0.91 15.50
CA VAL A 90 5.47 -2.13 15.61
C VAL A 90 6.45 -2.26 14.44
N ARG A 91 5.96 -2.11 13.20
CA ARG A 91 6.73 -2.39 11.98
C ARG A 91 7.87 -1.40 11.76
N PHE A 92 7.63 -0.13 12.06
CA PHE A 92 8.61 0.92 11.80
C PHE A 92 9.46 1.26 13.03
N ARG A 93 9.31 0.54 14.16
CA ARG A 93 9.98 0.81 15.45
C ARG A 93 10.13 2.32 15.65
N LEU A 94 8.99 2.99 15.81
CA LEU A 94 8.95 4.41 16.13
C LEU A 94 9.42 4.61 17.58
N GLU A 95 10.65 4.21 17.87
CA GLU A 95 11.39 4.50 19.10
C GLU A 95 12.20 5.77 18.83
N GLY A 96 11.75 6.91 19.37
CA GLY A 96 12.49 8.18 19.27
C GLY A 96 11.73 9.35 18.63
N VAL A 97 10.47 9.56 19.02
CA VAL A 97 9.92 10.93 19.14
C VAL A 97 9.89 11.28 20.61
#